data_AF-A0A534QTM6-F1
#
_entry.id   AF-A0A534QTM6-F1
#
_cell.length_a   1.000
_cell.length_b   1.000
_cell.length_c   1.000
_cell.angle_alpha   90.00
_cell.angle_beta   90.00
_cell.angle_gamma   90.00
#
_symmetry.space_group_name_H-M   'P 1'
#
loop_
_entity.id
_entity.type
_entity.pdbx_description
1 polymer ?
#
loop_
_entity_poly.entity_id
_entity_poly.type
_entity_poly.pdbx_seq_one_letter_code
_entity_poly.pdbx_strand_id
1 'polypeptide(L)'
;MTPRILEEARREYRAQFHGELYVVFHPTWARGNPETDHLLELMRTELAAAGVPVLDYSTDLGLTDDEVVNHACDLHPNGRLNAELAALLARDVGPPH
;
A
#
# COMPACT_ATOMS: atom_id res chain seq x y z
N MET A 1 -4.86 4.56 -15.99
CA MET A 1 -5.52 3.28 -15.68
C MET A 1 -7.01 3.56 -15.67
N THR A 2 -7.84 2.83 -16.43
CA THR A 2 -9.28 3.15 -16.53
C THR A 2 -10.09 2.31 -15.54
N PRO A 3 -11.26 2.78 -15.04
CA PRO A 3 -12.11 2.03 -14.11
C PRO A 3 -12.43 0.60 -14.59
N ARG A 4 -12.60 0.42 -15.90
CA ARG A 4 -12.82 -0.87 -16.54
C ARG A 4 -11.67 -1.88 -16.30
N ILE A 5 -10.42 -1.43 -16.41
CA ILE A 5 -9.25 -2.30 -16.22
C ILE A 5 -9.19 -2.80 -14.78
N LEU A 6 -9.52 -1.93 -13.81
CA LEU A 6 -9.58 -2.30 -12.40
C LEU A 6 -10.69 -3.31 -12.11
N GLU A 7 -11.87 -3.14 -12.70
CA GLU A 7 -12.97 -4.08 -12.54
C GLU A 7 -12.66 -5.47 -13.14
N GLU A 8 -12.09 -5.51 -14.34
CA GLU A 8 -11.65 -6.75 -14.99
C GLU A 8 -10.59 -7.48 -14.14
N ALA A 9 -9.57 -6.75 -13.66
CA ALA A 9 -8.52 -7.31 -12.80
C ALA A 9 -9.08 -7.86 -11.48
N ARG A 10 -10.04 -7.17 -10.84
CA ARG A 10 -10.70 -7.66 -9.62
C ARG A 10 -11.49 -8.93 -9.85
N ARG A 11 -12.22 -9.01 -10.98
CA ARG A 11 -13.01 -10.20 -11.34
C ARG A 11 -12.08 -11.40 -11.55
N GLU A 12 -11.00 -11.21 -12.29
CA GLU A 12 -10.00 -12.25 -12.54
C GLU A 12 -9.31 -12.70 -11.26
N TYR A 13 -8.90 -11.76 -10.40
CA TYR A 13 -8.30 -12.06 -9.11
C TYR A 13 -9.23 -12.90 -8.22
N ARG A 14 -10.51 -12.50 -8.07
CA ARG A 14 -11.49 -13.26 -7.29
C ARG A 14 -11.72 -14.65 -7.84
N ALA A 15 -11.75 -14.80 -9.17
CA ALA A 15 -11.93 -16.09 -9.83
C ALA A 15 -10.73 -17.03 -9.62
N GLN A 16 -9.52 -16.49 -9.52
CA GLN A 16 -8.29 -17.27 -9.36
C GLN A 16 -7.96 -17.58 -7.88
N PHE A 17 -8.13 -16.61 -6.99
CA PHE A 17 -7.61 -16.68 -5.63
C PHE A 17 -8.69 -16.81 -4.56
N HIS A 18 -9.98 -16.71 -4.93
CA HIS A 18 -11.12 -16.78 -4.01
C HIS A 18 -11.01 -15.85 -2.79
N GLY A 19 -10.29 -14.74 -2.94
CA GLY A 19 -9.97 -13.81 -1.86
C GLY A 19 -10.35 -12.37 -2.18
N GLU A 20 -10.23 -11.51 -1.17
CA GLU A 20 -10.35 -10.08 -1.31
C GLU A 20 -9.02 -9.45 -1.74
N LEU A 21 -9.08 -8.47 -2.65
CA LEU A 21 -7.91 -7.75 -3.12
C LEU A 21 -7.78 -6.44 -2.34
N TYR A 22 -6.64 -6.25 -1.68
CA TYR A 22 -6.26 -5.00 -1.04
C TYR A 22 -5.11 -4.35 -1.81
N VAL A 23 -5.12 -3.02 -1.88
CA VAL A 23 -3.94 -2.25 -2.27
C VAL A 23 -3.31 -1.67 -1.00
N VAL A 24 -2.00 -1.86 -0.83
CA VAL A 24 -1.26 -1.37 0.33
C VAL A 24 -0.38 -0.21 -0.09
N PHE A 25 -0.50 0.93 0.57
CA PHE A 25 0.45 2.03 0.41
C PHE A 25 1.53 1.90 1.46
N HIS A 26 2.75 1.61 1.01
CA HIS A 26 3.90 1.48 1.88
C HIS A 26 4.41 2.86 2.36
N PRO A 27 5.00 2.93 3.56
CA PRO A 27 5.77 4.08 3.98
C PRO A 27 6.88 4.37 2.96
N THR A 28 7.11 5.65 2.68
CA THR A 28 8.11 6.10 1.73
C THR A 28 8.98 7.19 2.35
N TRP A 29 10.27 7.18 1.99
CA TRP A 29 11.20 8.26 2.32
C TRP A 29 10.79 9.59 1.67
N ALA A 30 10.00 9.55 0.59
CA ALA A 30 9.49 10.72 -0.11
C ALA A 30 8.25 11.34 0.55
N ARG A 31 7.90 10.95 1.80
CA ARG A 31 6.75 11.52 2.52
C ARG A 31 6.92 13.02 2.72
N GLY A 32 5.83 13.78 2.56
CA GLY A 32 5.86 15.25 2.63
C GLY A 32 6.45 15.91 1.38
N ASN A 33 6.84 15.13 0.35
CA ASN A 33 7.08 15.66 -0.97
C ASN A 33 5.73 15.94 -1.66
N PRO A 34 5.45 17.18 -2.11
CA PRO A 34 4.14 17.53 -2.67
C PRO A 34 3.70 16.71 -3.88
N GLU A 35 4.65 16.28 -4.73
CA GLU A 35 4.33 15.46 -5.90
C GLU A 35 3.95 14.03 -5.49
N THR A 36 4.65 13.48 -4.50
CA THR A 36 4.35 12.15 -3.94
C THR A 36 3.00 12.17 -3.23
N ASP A 37 2.75 13.20 -2.41
CA ASP A 37 1.48 13.36 -1.69
C ASP A 37 0.30 13.52 -2.67
N HIS A 38 0.50 14.30 -3.75
CA HIS A 38 -0.51 14.45 -4.79
C HIS A 38 -0.79 13.14 -5.54
N LEU A 39 0.26 12.38 -5.88
CA LEU A 39 0.10 11.09 -6.54
C LEU A 39 -0.64 10.08 -5.66
N LEU A 40 -0.29 10.00 -4.37
CA LEU A 40 -0.98 9.14 -3.42
C LEU A 40 -2.47 9.50 -3.33
N GLU A 41 -2.80 10.79 -3.29
CA GLU A 41 -4.19 11.25 -3.26
C GLU A 41 -4.96 10.90 -4.53
N LEU A 42 -4.35 11.09 -5.70
CA LEU A 42 -4.94 10.68 -6.97
C LEU A 42 -5.21 9.17 -6.99
N MET A 43 -4.25 8.37 -6.53
CA MET A 43 -4.40 6.91 -6.47
C MET A 43 -5.49 6.50 -5.48
N ARG A 44 -5.59 7.12 -4.29
CA ARG A 44 -6.70 6.86 -3.33
C ARG A 44 -8.04 7.12 -3.99
N THR A 45 -8.18 8.25 -4.70
CA THR A 45 -9.42 8.65 -5.36
C THR A 45 -9.86 7.63 -6.40
N GLU A 46 -8.95 7.21 -7.29
CA GLU A 46 -9.25 6.23 -8.34
C GLU A 46 -9.57 4.84 -7.77
N LEU A 47 -8.84 4.40 -6.75
CA LEU A 47 -9.09 3.11 -6.09
C LEU A 47 -10.41 3.09 -5.33
N ALA A 48 -10.75 4.18 -4.63
CA ALA A 48 -12.03 4.35 -3.96
C ALA A 48 -13.20 4.35 -4.96
N ALA A 49 -13.07 5.07 -6.09
CA ALA A 49 -14.06 5.06 -7.17
C ALA A 49 -14.25 3.66 -7.78
N ALA A 50 -13.18 2.86 -7.83
CA ALA A 50 -13.24 1.46 -8.25
C ALA A 50 -13.69 0.49 -7.14
N GLY A 51 -13.97 0.97 -5.92
CA GLY A 51 -14.38 0.17 -4.76
C GLY A 51 -13.31 -0.81 -4.27
N VAL A 52 -12.03 -0.53 -4.53
CA VAL A 52 -10.89 -1.34 -4.07
C VAL A 52 -10.49 -0.88 -2.67
N PRO A 53 -10.48 -1.78 -1.66
CA PRO A 53 -10.03 -1.41 -0.33
C PRO A 53 -8.54 -1.08 -0.33
N VAL A 54 -8.19 0.04 0.32
CA VAL A 54 -6.82 0.52 0.48
C VAL A 54 -6.43 0.44 1.95
N LEU A 55 -5.26 -0.15 2.22
CA LEU A 55 -4.60 -0.09 3.53
C LEU A 55 -3.48 0.93 3.41
N ASP A 56 -3.69 2.10 3.99
CA ASP A 56 -2.78 3.22 3.85
C ASP A 56 -1.82 3.32 5.05
N TYR A 57 -0.57 2.94 4.82
CA TYR A 57 0.53 3.09 5.76
C TYR A 57 1.55 4.12 5.26
N SER A 58 1.19 4.98 4.29
CA SER A 58 2.12 5.95 3.73
C SER A 58 2.47 7.09 4.70
N THR A 59 1.70 7.23 5.79
CA THR A 59 1.91 8.23 6.83
C THR A 59 2.93 7.76 7.88
N ASP A 60 3.41 8.70 8.69
CA ASP A 60 4.45 8.43 9.67
C ASP A 60 4.00 7.41 10.73
N LEU A 61 4.63 6.23 10.72
CA LEU A 61 4.49 5.20 11.75
C LEU A 61 5.34 5.50 13.00
N GLY A 62 5.88 6.71 13.11
CA GLY A 62 6.88 7.11 14.11
C GLY A 62 8.30 6.68 13.71
N LEU A 63 8.57 6.61 12.40
CA LEU A 63 9.83 6.13 11.85
C LEU A 63 10.63 7.30 11.25
N THR A 64 11.92 7.34 11.59
CA THR A 64 12.89 8.22 10.95
C THR A 64 13.18 7.78 9.52
N ASP A 65 13.71 8.67 8.68
CA ASP A 65 14.04 8.33 7.27
C ASP A 65 15.01 7.15 7.17
N ASP A 66 15.98 7.08 8.08
CA ASP A 66 16.96 5.99 8.17
C ASP A 66 16.31 4.66 8.61
N GLU A 67 15.15 4.70 9.26
CA GLU A 67 14.39 3.51 9.66
C GLU A 67 13.47 2.99 8.56
N VAL A 68 13.30 3.71 7.44
CA VAL A 68 12.43 3.30 6.34
C VAL A 68 13.21 2.53 5.26
N VAL A 69 14.49 2.83 5.03
CA VAL A 69 15.29 2.26 3.93
C VAL A 69 16.40 1.33 4.43
N ASN A 70 16.85 0.37 3.61
CA ASN A 70 17.99 -0.51 3.98
C ASN A 70 19.35 0.20 3.89
N HIS A 71 19.50 1.10 2.92
CA HIS A 71 20.72 1.85 2.64
C HIS A 71 20.43 3.06 1.75
N ALA A 72 21.35 4.02 1.70
CA ALA A 72 21.25 5.16 0.79
C ALA A 72 21.07 4.66 -0.65
N CYS A 73 20.05 5.19 -1.34
CA CYS A 73 19.60 4.79 -2.70
C CYS A 73 18.82 3.48 -2.83
N ASP A 74 18.44 2.80 -1.73
CA ASP A 74 17.48 1.72 -1.76
C ASP A 74 16.08 2.20 -1.42
N LEU A 75 15.14 1.88 -2.30
CA LEU A 75 13.73 2.24 -2.17
C LEU A 75 12.91 1.16 -1.45
N HIS A 76 13.51 0.00 -1.16
CA HIS A 76 12.82 -1.08 -0.46
C HIS A 76 12.77 -0.83 1.05
N PRO A 77 11.64 -1.18 1.71
CA PRO A 77 11.55 -1.16 3.15
C PRO A 77 12.59 -2.09 3.77
N ASN A 78 13.21 -1.66 4.87
CA ASN A 78 14.13 -2.52 5.60
C ASN A 78 13.41 -3.65 6.36
N GLY A 79 14.19 -4.58 6.91
CA GLY A 79 13.65 -5.75 7.61
C GLY A 79 12.75 -5.41 8.80
N ARG A 80 13.07 -4.33 9.54
CA ARG A 80 12.24 -3.87 10.67
C ARG A 80 10.91 -3.32 10.17
N LEU A 81 10.95 -2.44 9.18
CA LEU A 81 9.73 -1.86 8.61
C LEU A 81 8.83 -2.95 8.01
N ASN A 82 9.39 -3.95 7.33
CA ASN A 82 8.62 -5.09 6.84
C ASN A 82 7.93 -5.87 7.96
N ALA A 83 8.58 -6.06 9.12
CA ALA A 83 7.98 -6.74 10.26
C ALA A 83 6.84 -5.93 10.88
N GLU A 84 7.01 -4.60 11.00
CA GLU A 84 5.95 -3.70 11.48
C GLU A 84 4.75 -3.70 10.53
N LEU A 85 4.98 -3.62 9.21
CA LEU A 85 3.93 -3.71 8.20
C LEU A 85 3.20 -5.06 8.23
N ALA A 86 3.91 -6.17 8.40
CA ALA A 86 3.28 -7.47 8.53
C ALA A 86 2.34 -7.54 9.75
N ALA A 87 2.73 -6.92 10.87
CA ALA A 87 1.88 -6.84 12.06
C ALA A 87 0.64 -5.96 11.84
N LEU A 88 0.78 -4.83 11.14
CA LEU A 88 -0.35 -3.96 10.77
C LEU A 88 -1.32 -4.70 9.84
N LEU A 89 -0.80 -5.38 8.82
CA LEU A 89 -1.61 -6.19 7.90
C LEU A 89 -2.36 -7.30 8.64
N ALA A 90 -1.70 -8.04 9.53
CA ALA A 90 -2.34 -9.08 10.32
C ALA A 90 -3.44 -8.54 11.25
N ARG A 91 -3.28 -7.31 11.77
CA ARG A 91 -4.31 -6.63 12.58
C ARG A 91 -5.51 -6.20 11.74
N ASP A 92 -5.27 -5.59 10.58
CA ASP A 92 -6.31 -4.92 9.80
C ASP A 92 -7.11 -5.89 8.92
N VAL A 93 -6.47 -6.97 8.46
CA VAL A 93 -7.08 -7.96 7.54
C VAL A 93 -7.35 -9.30 8.23
N GLY A 94 -6.75 -9.53 9.41
CA GLY A 94 -6.77 -10.83 10.08
C GLY A 94 -5.65 -11.77 9.62
N PRO A 95 -5.46 -12.92 10.28
CA PRO A 95 -4.44 -13.88 9.90
C PRO A 95 -4.77 -14.50 8.52
N PRO A 96 -3.75 -14.81 7.69
CA PRO A 96 -3.97 -15.55 6.45
C PRO A 96 -4.63 -16.89 6.77
N HIS A 97 -5.71 -17.22 6.04
CA HIS A 97 -6.45 -18.47 6.15
C HIS A 97 -5.78 -19.62 5.39
#